data_AF-A0A3D4YAW0-F1
#
_entry.id   AF-A0A3D4YAW0-F1
#
_cell.length_a   1.000
_cell.length_b   1.000
_cell.length_c   1.000
_cell.angle_alpha   90.00
_cell.angle_beta   90.00
_cell.angle_gamma   90.00
#
_symmetry.space_group_name_H-M   'P 1'
#
loop_
_entity.id
_entity.type
_entity.pdbx_description
1 polymer ?
#
loop_
_entity_poly.entity_id
_entity_poly.type
_entity_poly.pdbx_seq_one_letter_code
_entity_poly.pdbx_strand_id
1 'polypeptide(L)'
;MKKYSLLFLLLTSLHIHANIGVLLGAGSNLIVSKTNAITLKSEKVHFKFSTPRKIEKWGVDALSLVDVNTTFHTQNVSSKTHSIQLGFPISFNTSGENIVLPALNFSVLSNCIKQETTFTKAIKKYKSLYSWSETYKPKEVKTLNVSYKLYTSVIAPGIIFFQDDKMQTIPVMVFGFEYITETANSWKGNIKNAVFTADLTDFIQAVDANPQTLVSTTSEHQNNRLYLASSTFRPLIFLTFEKHGNRVDQNTILWNFTNAMPAKSLFIAINYAYVPITLEAVKNFVSLLPKSAISSLLHLYQDALGKTLIPDDNKEIQLIIDYLNTQL
;
A
#
# COMPACT_ATOMS: atom_id res chain seq x y z
N MET A 1 3.30 20.07 22.78
CA MET A 1 2.84 20.19 21.38
C MET A 1 3.94 20.06 20.30
N LYS A 2 5.23 20.32 20.54
CA LYS A 2 6.26 20.36 19.46
C LYS A 2 6.81 19.02 18.93
N LYS A 3 6.52 17.87 19.54
CA LYS A 3 7.10 16.55 19.14
C LYS A 3 6.25 15.71 18.17
N TYR A 4 4.95 16.02 18.01
CA TYR A 4 4.02 15.21 17.21
C TYR A 4 3.70 15.82 15.84
N SER A 5 3.83 17.14 15.68
CA SER A 5 3.67 17.81 14.37
C SER A 5 4.76 17.44 13.37
N LEU A 6 5.96 17.05 13.84
CA LEU A 6 7.04 16.59 12.98
C LEU A 6 6.76 15.18 12.41
N LEU A 7 5.97 14.36 13.12
CA LEU A 7 5.65 12.97 12.73
C LEU A 7 4.57 12.91 11.63
N PHE A 8 3.59 13.80 11.69
CA PHE A 8 2.57 13.98 10.64
C PHE A 8 3.17 14.48 9.32
N LEU A 9 4.23 15.29 9.40
CA LEU A 9 5.00 15.77 8.25
C LEU A 9 5.97 14.71 7.68
N LEU A 10 6.35 13.70 8.47
CA LEU A 10 7.24 12.61 8.02
C LEU A 10 6.52 11.47 7.29
N LEU A 11 5.19 11.36 7.48
CA LEU A 11 4.38 10.26 6.98
C LEU A 11 3.56 10.60 5.73
N THR A 12 3.46 11.88 5.35
CA THR A 12 2.77 12.30 4.13
C THR A 12 3.66 12.10 2.91
N SER A 13 3.23 11.19 2.02
CA SER A 13 3.88 10.77 0.77
C SER A 13 5.03 9.77 0.90
N LEU A 14 4.69 8.51 1.17
CA LEU A 14 5.52 7.38 0.76
C LEU A 14 4.94 6.88 -0.59
N HIS A 15 5.46 7.35 -1.73
CA HIS A 15 5.15 6.75 -3.04
C HIS A 15 6.27 5.80 -3.39
N ILE A 16 6.14 4.49 -3.16
CA ILE A 16 7.29 3.65 -3.45
C ILE A 16 7.01 2.18 -3.79
N HIS A 17 7.29 1.81 -5.05
CA HIS A 17 8.40 0.91 -5.50
C HIS A 17 8.04 0.12 -6.76
N ALA A 18 9.05 -0.20 -7.59
CA ALA A 18 8.84 -0.80 -8.91
C ALA A 18 9.28 -2.25 -9.10
N ASN A 19 8.64 -2.89 -10.07
CA ASN A 19 9.05 -4.10 -10.77
C ASN A 19 10.51 -3.97 -11.28
N ILE A 20 11.20 -5.08 -11.53
CA ILE A 20 12.58 -5.06 -12.00
C ILE A 20 12.66 -4.49 -13.41
N GLY A 21 13.60 -3.56 -13.61
CA GLY A 21 13.91 -3.00 -14.91
C GLY A 21 15.31 -3.36 -15.40
N VAL A 22 15.49 -3.42 -16.72
CA VAL A 22 16.83 -3.41 -17.34
C VAL A 22 17.40 -2.00 -17.28
N LEU A 23 18.70 -1.90 -16.99
CA LEU A 23 19.40 -0.63 -16.83
C LEU A 23 20.51 -0.45 -17.89
N LEU A 24 20.81 0.82 -18.18
CA LEU A 24 22.03 1.25 -18.88
C LEU A 24 22.76 2.33 -18.08
N GLY A 25 24.09 2.35 -18.16
CA GLY A 25 24.96 3.34 -17.51
C GLY A 25 25.87 2.76 -16.42
N ALA A 26 26.60 3.63 -15.72
CA ALA A 26 27.47 3.30 -14.59
C ALA A 26 27.38 4.40 -13.51
N GLY A 27 27.58 4.02 -12.24
CA GLY A 27 27.52 4.95 -11.10
C GLY A 27 26.14 5.59 -10.91
N SER A 28 26.10 6.90 -10.67
CA SER A 28 24.85 7.67 -10.46
C SER A 28 24.01 7.90 -11.73
N ASN A 29 24.49 7.49 -12.91
CA ASN A 29 23.84 7.73 -14.21
C ASN A 29 23.04 6.52 -14.73
N LEU A 30 22.64 5.59 -13.86
CA LEU A 30 21.84 4.42 -14.25
C LEU A 30 20.43 4.86 -14.70
N ILE A 31 20.03 4.49 -15.91
CA ILE A 31 18.69 4.78 -16.43
C ILE A 31 17.98 3.47 -16.79
N VAL A 32 16.67 3.41 -16.56
CA VAL A 32 15.86 2.30 -17.09
C VAL A 32 15.95 2.34 -18.61
N SER A 33 16.38 1.23 -19.19
CA SER A 33 16.61 1.09 -20.61
C SER A 33 15.88 -0.12 -21.16
N LYS A 34 15.46 -0.01 -22.41
CA LYS A 34 14.80 -1.10 -23.11
C LYS A 34 15.84 -2.05 -23.71
N THR A 35 15.71 -3.34 -23.44
CA THR A 35 16.47 -4.38 -24.15
C THR A 35 15.64 -5.02 -25.26
N ASN A 36 16.30 -5.33 -26.37
CA ASN A 36 15.72 -6.12 -27.47
C ASN A 36 16.19 -7.59 -27.45
N ALA A 37 16.99 -7.97 -26.46
CA ALA A 37 17.62 -9.29 -26.36
C ALA A 37 16.94 -10.19 -25.32
N ILE A 38 16.43 -9.63 -24.22
CA ILE A 38 15.81 -10.39 -23.13
C ILE A 38 14.32 -10.06 -23.04
N THR A 39 13.48 -11.08 -22.96
CA THR A 39 12.03 -10.94 -22.75
C THR A 39 11.65 -11.41 -21.35
N LEU A 40 10.65 -10.77 -20.75
CA LEU A 40 10.02 -11.22 -19.52
C LEU A 40 8.83 -12.13 -19.89
N LYS A 41 9.01 -13.45 -19.76
CA LYS A 41 7.96 -14.42 -20.08
C LYS A 41 6.81 -14.33 -19.10
N SER A 42 7.14 -14.30 -17.82
CA SER A 42 6.12 -14.22 -16.79
C SER A 42 6.66 -13.65 -15.50
N GLU A 43 5.74 -13.12 -14.73
CA GLU A 43 5.99 -12.55 -13.41
C GLU A 43 4.91 -13.04 -12.45
N LYS A 44 5.32 -13.40 -11.23
CA LYS A 44 4.43 -13.69 -10.12
C LYS A 44 4.86 -12.85 -8.94
N VAL A 45 4.00 -11.94 -8.50
CA VAL A 45 4.24 -11.09 -7.34
C VAL A 45 3.27 -11.48 -6.24
N HIS A 46 3.79 -11.69 -5.04
CA HIS A 46 3.00 -11.95 -3.85
C HIS A 46 3.30 -10.89 -2.79
N PHE A 47 2.25 -10.17 -2.39
CA PHE A 47 2.26 -9.18 -1.32
C PHE A 47 1.59 -9.80 -0.10
N LYS A 48 2.34 -9.96 0.99
CA LYS A 48 1.77 -10.45 2.25
C LYS A 48 1.75 -9.32 3.27
N PHE A 49 0.55 -8.87 3.62
CA PHE A 49 0.33 -7.80 4.58
C PHE A 49 0.27 -8.35 6.00
N SER A 50 0.96 -7.69 6.91
CA SER A 50 1.00 -8.04 8.33
C SER A 50 1.10 -6.79 9.19
N THR A 51 0.72 -6.88 10.46
CA THR A 51 1.02 -5.84 11.45
C THR A 51 2.22 -6.29 12.29
N PRO A 52 3.27 -5.46 12.42
CA PRO A 52 4.34 -5.77 13.36
C PRO A 52 3.75 -5.75 14.77
N ARG A 53 3.92 -6.83 15.54
CA ARG A 53 3.45 -7.00 16.93
C ARG A 53 3.93 -5.92 17.94
N LYS A 54 4.57 -4.83 17.52
CA LYS A 54 5.26 -3.83 18.37
C LYS A 54 4.89 -2.37 18.12
N ILE A 55 3.84 -2.05 17.34
CA ILE A 55 3.48 -0.64 17.08
C ILE A 55 2.54 -0.05 18.18
N GLU A 56 2.32 -0.73 19.30
CA GLU A 56 1.58 -0.19 20.46
C GLU A 56 2.09 1.17 20.94
N LYS A 57 3.41 1.41 20.86
CA LYS A 57 4.04 2.66 21.34
C LYS A 57 3.61 3.90 20.55
N TRP A 58 3.12 3.74 19.32
CA TRP A 58 2.85 4.85 18.41
C TRP A 58 1.35 5.15 18.29
N GLY A 59 0.49 4.34 18.92
CA GLY A 59 -0.96 4.51 18.87
C GLY A 59 -1.53 4.43 17.45
N VAL A 60 -0.84 3.73 16.54
CA VAL A 60 -1.26 3.52 15.15
C VAL A 60 -0.99 2.06 14.81
N ASP A 61 -1.95 1.19 15.14
CA ASP A 61 -1.88 -0.26 14.90
C ASP A 61 -1.94 -0.63 13.40
N ALA A 62 -2.05 0.37 12.54
CA ALA A 62 -2.38 0.24 11.13
C ALA A 62 -1.18 0.37 10.16
N LEU A 63 0.04 0.66 10.66
CA LEU A 63 1.24 0.63 9.83
C LEU A 63 1.57 -0.82 9.46
N SER A 64 1.02 -1.27 8.34
CA SER A 64 1.26 -2.62 7.85
C SER A 64 2.65 -2.75 7.25
N LEU A 65 3.28 -3.90 7.53
CA LEU A 65 4.47 -4.39 6.87
C LEU A 65 4.03 -5.32 5.74
N VAL A 66 4.52 -5.05 4.54
CA VAL A 66 4.27 -5.83 3.33
C VAL A 66 5.53 -6.59 2.98
N ASP A 67 5.47 -7.91 3.09
CA ASP A 67 6.48 -8.81 2.57
C ASP A 67 6.20 -9.04 1.08
N VAL A 68 7.13 -8.62 0.23
CA VAL A 68 7.00 -8.74 -1.23
C VAL A 68 7.94 -9.82 -1.72
N ASN A 69 7.37 -10.83 -2.38
CA ASN A 69 8.12 -11.87 -3.05
C ASN A 69 7.74 -11.89 -4.52
N THR A 70 8.73 -11.76 -5.39
CA THR A 70 8.52 -11.75 -6.82
C THR A 70 9.34 -12.83 -7.50
N THR A 71 8.72 -13.57 -8.41
CA THR A 71 9.39 -14.53 -9.29
C THR A 71 9.23 -14.09 -10.74
N PHE A 72 10.34 -13.83 -11.40
CA PHE A 72 10.43 -13.50 -12.81
C PHE A 72 11.00 -14.68 -13.60
N HIS A 73 10.40 -14.97 -14.75
CA HIS A 73 10.99 -15.87 -15.73
C HIS A 73 11.43 -15.06 -16.95
N THR A 74 12.73 -14.89 -17.12
CA THR A 74 13.33 -14.12 -18.21
C THR A 74 13.95 -15.05 -19.23
N GLN A 75 13.96 -14.66 -20.51
CA GLN A 75 14.59 -15.44 -21.58
C GLN A 75 15.42 -14.56 -22.49
N ASN A 76 16.64 -15.01 -22.80
CA ASN A 76 17.40 -14.49 -23.93
C ASN A 76 16.81 -15.01 -25.25
N VAL A 77 16.27 -14.12 -26.07
CA VAL A 77 15.70 -14.50 -27.36
C VAL A 77 16.72 -14.45 -28.50
N SER A 78 17.93 -13.94 -28.23
CA SER A 78 19.04 -13.88 -29.18
C SER A 78 19.75 -15.23 -29.32
N SER A 79 20.54 -15.37 -30.39
CA SER A 79 21.51 -16.45 -30.59
C SER A 79 22.88 -16.14 -29.97
N LYS A 80 23.07 -14.94 -29.41
CA LYS A 80 24.32 -14.51 -28.76
C LYS A 80 24.17 -14.48 -27.25
N THR A 81 25.29 -14.60 -26.54
CA THR A 81 25.36 -14.32 -25.10
C THR A 81 25.14 -12.83 -24.85
N HIS A 82 24.38 -12.48 -23.83
CA HIS A 82 24.13 -11.10 -23.41
C HIS A 82 24.36 -10.94 -21.92
N SER A 83 25.16 -9.96 -21.52
CA SER A 83 25.28 -9.52 -20.12
C SER A 83 24.50 -8.22 -19.96
N ILE A 84 23.59 -8.19 -18.99
CA ILE A 84 22.74 -7.04 -18.71
C ILE A 84 22.83 -6.66 -17.23
N GLN A 85 22.71 -5.36 -16.95
CA GLN A 85 22.51 -4.86 -15.59
C GLN A 85 21.02 -4.80 -15.30
N LEU A 86 20.60 -5.44 -14.22
CA LEU A 86 19.24 -5.37 -13.70
C LEU A 86 19.17 -4.43 -12.50
N GLY A 87 17.99 -3.88 -12.29
CA GLY A 87 17.74 -2.85 -11.30
C GLY A 87 16.40 -2.97 -10.61
N PHE A 88 16.40 -2.71 -9.31
CA PHE A 88 15.21 -2.49 -8.49
C PHE A 88 15.18 -1.03 -8.01
N PRO A 89 14.48 -0.12 -8.72
CA PRO A 89 14.50 1.28 -8.40
C PRO A 89 13.63 1.61 -7.18
N ILE A 90 14.11 2.57 -6.41
CA ILE A 90 13.59 2.97 -5.11
C ILE A 90 13.42 4.50 -5.10
N SER A 91 12.30 5.01 -4.60
CA SER A 91 12.05 6.46 -4.54
C SER A 91 11.50 6.89 -3.19
N PHE A 92 12.32 7.44 -2.30
CA PHE A 92 11.83 7.96 -1.02
C PHE A 92 11.47 9.43 -1.14
N ASN A 93 10.29 9.87 -0.71
CA ASN A 93 9.97 11.30 -0.71
C ASN A 93 10.46 12.07 0.53
N THR A 94 11.01 11.40 1.55
CA THR A 94 11.33 12.04 2.83
C THR A 94 12.66 11.59 3.47
N SER A 95 13.04 12.28 4.55
CA SER A 95 14.22 12.10 5.43
C SER A 95 14.33 10.75 6.15
N GLY A 96 13.41 9.81 5.90
CA GLY A 96 13.34 8.49 6.54
C GLY A 96 14.16 7.38 5.85
N GLU A 97 14.86 7.70 4.75
CA GLU A 97 15.63 6.74 3.95
C GLU A 97 16.56 5.84 4.78
N ASN A 98 17.26 6.42 5.76
CA ASN A 98 18.23 5.69 6.60
C ASN A 98 17.57 4.70 7.58
N ILE A 99 16.26 4.80 7.82
CA ILE A 99 15.49 3.87 8.65
C ILE A 99 14.86 2.78 7.77
N VAL A 100 14.37 3.17 6.59
CA VAL A 100 13.64 2.25 5.70
C VAL A 100 14.58 1.31 4.94
N LEU A 101 15.69 1.81 4.39
CA LEU A 101 16.61 1.01 3.59
C LEU A 101 17.17 -0.22 4.32
N PRO A 102 17.66 -0.12 5.57
CA PRO A 102 18.15 -1.31 6.28
C PRO A 102 17.04 -2.31 6.58
N ALA A 103 15.79 -1.85 6.73
CA ALA A 103 14.64 -2.71 7.01
C ALA A 103 14.08 -3.42 5.77
N LEU A 104 14.51 -3.05 4.56
CA LEU A 104 14.04 -3.66 3.31
C LEU A 104 14.37 -5.15 3.20
N ASN A 105 15.47 -5.62 3.81
CA ASN A 105 15.98 -6.98 3.65
C ASN A 105 15.99 -7.44 2.18
N PHE A 106 16.43 -6.55 1.28
CA PHE A 106 16.43 -6.80 -0.16
C PHE A 106 17.35 -7.98 -0.52
N SER A 107 16.83 -8.93 -1.29
CA SER A 107 17.57 -10.10 -1.73
C SER A 107 17.15 -10.54 -3.12
N VAL A 108 18.13 -11.02 -3.89
CA VAL A 108 17.95 -11.53 -5.26
C VAL A 108 18.57 -12.91 -5.37
N LEU A 109 17.81 -13.87 -5.91
CA LEU A 109 18.29 -15.20 -6.30
C LEU A 109 18.12 -15.37 -7.81
N SER A 110 19.16 -15.80 -8.50
CA SER A 110 19.12 -16.19 -9.91
C SER A 110 19.32 -17.69 -10.01
N ASN A 111 18.32 -18.43 -10.50
CA ASN A 111 18.29 -19.89 -10.49
C ASN A 111 18.68 -20.47 -9.11
N CYS A 112 18.09 -19.92 -8.05
CA CYS A 112 18.37 -20.27 -6.64
C CYS A 112 19.76 -19.90 -6.10
N ILE A 113 20.60 -19.21 -6.89
CA ILE A 113 21.91 -18.72 -6.46
C ILE A 113 21.79 -17.26 -6.05
N LYS A 114 22.20 -16.94 -4.81
CA LYS A 114 22.20 -15.56 -4.30
C LYS A 114 23.09 -14.66 -5.15
N GLN A 115 22.53 -13.55 -5.60
CA GLN A 115 23.26 -12.53 -6.34
C GLN A 115 23.78 -11.46 -5.39
N GLU A 116 24.99 -10.97 -5.68
CA GLU A 116 25.51 -9.78 -5.02
C GLU A 116 24.84 -8.54 -5.61
N THR A 117 24.34 -7.67 -4.73
CA THR A 117 23.59 -6.47 -5.13
C THR A 117 24.34 -5.23 -4.69
N THR A 118 24.52 -4.28 -5.60
CA THR A 118 25.09 -2.96 -5.29
C THR A 118 23.97 -1.95 -5.09
N PHE A 119 24.00 -1.25 -3.96
CA PHE A 119 23.10 -0.13 -3.67
C PHE A 119 23.71 1.19 -4.15
N THR A 120 22.93 2.02 -4.84
CA THR A 120 23.34 3.33 -5.34
C THR A 120 22.31 4.39 -4.98
N LYS A 121 22.76 5.51 -4.41
CA LYS A 121 21.94 6.70 -4.13
C LYS A 121 22.01 7.70 -5.30
N ALA A 122 20.98 8.54 -5.39
CA ALA A 122 20.83 9.69 -6.27
C ALA A 122 20.87 9.39 -7.78
N ILE A 123 19.83 8.73 -8.28
CA ILE A 123 19.62 8.51 -9.71
C ILE A 123 18.48 9.44 -10.19
N LYS A 124 18.54 9.94 -11.43
CA LYS A 124 17.61 10.99 -11.95
C LYS A 124 16.13 10.83 -11.53
N LYS A 125 15.41 9.83 -12.08
CA LYS A 125 13.96 9.60 -11.84
C LYS A 125 13.71 8.87 -10.50
N TYR A 126 14.70 8.16 -9.97
CA TYR A 126 14.56 7.30 -8.79
C TYR A 126 15.63 7.66 -7.76
N LYS A 127 15.25 8.02 -6.54
CA LYS A 127 16.22 8.51 -5.56
C LYS A 127 17.30 7.49 -5.19
N SER A 128 17.00 6.19 -5.27
CA SER A 128 17.93 5.10 -4.95
C SER A 128 17.68 3.85 -5.80
N LEU A 129 18.60 2.89 -5.82
CA LEU A 129 18.52 1.69 -6.65
C LEU A 129 19.36 0.56 -6.05
N TYR A 130 18.83 -0.67 -6.07
CA TYR A 130 19.66 -1.88 -6.02
C TYR A 130 19.89 -2.39 -7.43
N SER A 131 21.12 -2.81 -7.74
CA SER A 131 21.45 -3.34 -9.05
C SER A 131 22.38 -4.55 -8.96
N TRP A 132 22.30 -5.44 -9.95
CA TRP A 132 23.16 -6.62 -10.09
C TRP A 132 23.30 -6.97 -11.58
N SER A 133 24.33 -7.74 -11.92
CA SER A 133 24.56 -8.16 -13.30
C SER A 133 24.04 -9.57 -13.55
N GLU A 134 23.50 -9.81 -14.74
CA GLU A 134 23.07 -11.13 -15.20
C GLU A 134 23.66 -11.42 -16.58
N THR A 135 24.27 -12.58 -16.74
CA THR A 135 24.72 -13.08 -18.05
C THR A 135 23.80 -14.19 -18.52
N TYR A 136 23.29 -14.07 -19.75
CA TYR A 136 22.42 -15.04 -20.38
C TYR A 136 23.12 -15.68 -21.59
N LYS A 137 23.24 -17.00 -21.59
CA LYS A 137 23.63 -17.79 -22.77
C LYS A 137 22.56 -17.70 -23.85
N PRO A 138 22.88 -18.04 -25.12
CA PRO A 138 21.89 -18.09 -26.19
C PRO A 138 20.67 -18.92 -25.79
N LYS A 139 19.46 -18.37 -25.99
CA LYS A 139 18.17 -19.03 -25.69
C LYS A 139 17.90 -19.40 -24.23
N GLU A 140 18.80 -19.06 -23.31
CA GLU A 140 18.70 -19.40 -21.89
C GLU A 140 17.46 -18.76 -21.25
N VAL A 141 16.82 -19.53 -20.38
CA VAL A 141 15.75 -19.06 -19.49
C VAL A 141 16.32 -19.02 -18.07
N LYS A 142 16.10 -17.92 -17.37
CA LYS A 142 16.45 -17.79 -15.95
C LYS A 142 15.21 -17.52 -15.11
N THR A 143 15.27 -17.98 -13.86
CA THR A 143 14.32 -17.64 -12.83
C THR A 143 14.99 -16.68 -11.86
N LEU A 144 14.45 -15.47 -11.75
CA LEU A 144 14.91 -14.48 -10.79
C LEU A 144 13.88 -14.38 -9.68
N ASN A 145 14.29 -14.61 -8.43
CA ASN A 145 13.45 -14.37 -7.26
C ASN A 145 13.96 -13.12 -6.55
N VAL A 146 13.07 -12.16 -6.31
CA VAL A 146 13.38 -10.92 -5.60
C VAL A 146 12.45 -10.78 -4.42
N SER A 147 13.02 -10.61 -3.24
CA SER A 147 12.29 -10.50 -1.98
C SER A 147 12.71 -9.26 -1.23
N TYR A 148 11.75 -8.55 -0.65
CA TYR A 148 11.98 -7.38 0.21
C TYR A 148 10.76 -7.09 1.09
N LYS A 149 10.93 -6.21 2.07
CA LYS A 149 9.89 -5.79 3.01
C LYS A 149 9.67 -4.29 2.93
N LEU A 150 8.42 -3.84 3.07
CA LEU A 150 8.08 -2.40 3.06
C LEU A 150 7.00 -2.07 4.06
N TYR A 151 6.98 -0.83 4.54
CA TYR A 151 5.85 -0.30 5.28
C TYR A 151 4.87 0.40 4.33
N THR A 152 3.58 0.31 4.63
CA THR A 152 2.57 1.16 3.98
C THR A 152 2.73 2.63 4.31
N SER A 153 2.27 3.44 3.38
CA SER A 153 2.38 4.88 3.32
C SER A 153 1.17 5.57 3.93
N VAL A 154 1.33 6.66 4.70
CA VAL A 154 0.16 7.46 5.11
C VAL A 154 -0.14 8.50 4.02
N ILE A 155 -1.35 8.46 3.46
CA ILE A 155 -1.73 9.28 2.30
C ILE A 155 -2.54 10.50 2.70
N ALA A 156 -3.48 10.37 3.64
CA ALA A 156 -4.32 11.48 4.06
C ALA A 156 -4.78 11.31 5.51
N PRO A 157 -4.77 12.40 6.31
CA PRO A 157 -5.44 12.47 7.58
C PRO A 157 -6.70 13.37 7.51
N GLY A 158 -7.87 12.78 7.31
CA GLY A 158 -9.17 13.38 7.69
C GLY A 158 -10.15 13.79 6.57
N ILE A 159 -11.44 13.78 6.92
CA ILE A 159 -12.52 14.48 6.20
C ILE A 159 -12.75 15.81 6.92
N ILE A 160 -12.74 16.92 6.19
CA ILE A 160 -12.93 18.27 6.74
C ILE A 160 -14.36 18.75 6.49
N PHE A 161 -15.03 19.27 7.52
CA PHE A 161 -16.33 19.95 7.41
C PHE A 161 -16.38 21.17 8.33
N PHE A 162 -17.40 22.02 8.18
CA PHE A 162 -17.53 23.27 8.93
C PHE A 162 -18.85 23.32 9.71
N GLN A 163 -18.79 23.70 10.98
CA GLN A 163 -19.95 23.95 11.86
C GLN A 163 -19.73 25.28 12.58
N ASP A 164 -20.68 26.22 12.44
CA ASP A 164 -20.62 27.56 13.06
C ASP A 164 -19.27 28.27 12.81
N ASP A 165 -18.82 28.29 11.56
CA ASP A 165 -17.53 28.84 11.11
C ASP A 165 -16.27 28.18 11.73
N LYS A 166 -16.43 27.06 12.45
CA LYS A 166 -15.33 26.24 12.98
C LYS A 166 -15.10 25.01 12.12
N MET A 167 -13.84 24.78 11.75
CA MET A 167 -13.42 23.57 11.05
C MET A 167 -13.47 22.37 12.00
N GLN A 168 -14.26 21.37 11.63
CA GLN A 168 -14.37 20.07 12.29
C GLN A 168 -13.77 19.00 11.37
N THR A 169 -13.16 17.95 11.93
CA THR A 169 -12.59 16.87 11.14
C THR A 169 -13.02 15.50 11.65
N ILE A 170 -13.47 14.62 10.74
CA ILE A 170 -13.55 13.18 11.04
C ILE A 170 -12.15 12.63 10.80
N PRO A 171 -11.50 12.00 11.79
CA PRO A 171 -10.20 11.40 11.57
C PRO A 171 -10.37 10.20 10.62
N VAL A 172 -9.77 10.31 9.45
CA VAL A 172 -9.63 9.22 8.48
C VAL A 172 -8.15 9.08 8.19
N MET A 173 -7.60 7.90 8.38
CA MET A 173 -6.23 7.57 7.99
C MET A 173 -6.27 6.65 6.79
N VAL A 174 -5.57 7.02 5.72
CA VAL A 174 -5.43 6.17 4.54
C VAL A 174 -4.01 5.63 4.48
N PHE A 175 -3.88 4.31 4.50
CA PHE A 175 -2.61 3.62 4.31
C PHE A 175 -2.54 3.07 2.89
N GLY A 176 -1.58 3.54 2.08
CA GLY A 176 -1.40 3.08 0.71
C GLY A 176 -0.19 2.19 0.54
N PHE A 177 -0.32 1.21 -0.35
CA PHE A 177 0.74 0.42 -0.93
C PHE A 177 0.66 0.55 -2.45
N GLU A 178 1.80 0.83 -3.09
CA GLU A 178 1.89 0.95 -4.54
C GLU A 178 3.02 0.06 -5.07
N TYR A 179 2.73 -0.70 -6.13
CA TYR A 179 3.69 -1.49 -6.86
C TYR A 179 3.75 -1.01 -8.32
N ILE A 180 4.83 -0.34 -8.71
CA ILE A 180 5.05 0.22 -10.04
C ILE A 180 5.37 -0.92 -11.01
N THR A 181 4.45 -1.21 -11.91
CA THR A 181 4.62 -2.21 -12.96
C THR A 181 5.24 -1.64 -14.24
N GLU A 182 5.37 -0.31 -14.34
CA GLU A 182 5.88 0.39 -15.53
C GLU A 182 7.28 -0.09 -15.97
N THR A 183 8.15 -0.53 -15.05
CA THR A 183 9.50 -1.03 -15.39
C THR A 183 9.49 -2.30 -16.23
N ALA A 184 8.34 -2.99 -16.34
CA ALA A 184 8.11 -4.04 -17.32
C ALA A 184 8.42 -3.60 -18.77
N ASN A 185 8.25 -2.29 -19.06
CA ASN A 185 8.57 -1.67 -20.36
C ASN A 185 10.03 -1.78 -20.79
N SER A 186 10.93 -2.09 -19.85
CA SER A 186 12.34 -2.28 -20.13
C SER A 186 12.63 -3.61 -20.83
N TRP A 187 11.72 -4.57 -20.78
CA TRP A 187 11.88 -5.89 -21.40
C TRP A 187 11.45 -5.88 -22.87
N LYS A 188 11.93 -6.87 -23.63
CA LYS A 188 11.49 -7.06 -25.01
C LYS A 188 10.05 -7.60 -25.07
N GLY A 189 9.17 -6.82 -25.69
CA GLY A 189 7.80 -7.22 -26.00
C GLY A 189 6.86 -7.19 -24.80
N ASN A 190 5.65 -7.72 -24.97
CA ASN A 190 4.67 -7.84 -23.88
C ASN A 190 5.04 -8.98 -22.93
N ILE A 191 4.58 -8.88 -21.68
CA ILE A 191 4.66 -10.00 -20.73
C ILE A 191 3.58 -11.01 -21.12
N LYS A 192 3.95 -12.30 -21.20
CA LYS A 192 2.95 -13.34 -21.55
C LYS A 192 1.96 -13.59 -20.43
N ASN A 193 2.44 -13.63 -19.19
CA ASN A 193 1.60 -13.87 -18.01
C ASN A 193 2.15 -13.15 -16.79
N ALA A 194 1.41 -12.18 -16.25
CA ALA A 194 1.75 -11.50 -15.00
C ALA A 194 0.63 -11.70 -13.98
N VAL A 195 0.97 -12.26 -12.83
CA VAL A 195 0.04 -12.55 -11.74
C VAL A 195 0.49 -11.80 -10.49
N PHE A 196 -0.42 -11.05 -9.90
CA PHE A 196 -0.16 -10.31 -8.67
C PHE A 196 -1.19 -10.74 -7.64
N THR A 197 -0.74 -11.05 -6.43
CA THR A 197 -1.63 -11.49 -5.35
C THR A 197 -1.33 -10.70 -4.09
N ALA A 198 -2.35 -10.08 -3.51
CA ALA A 198 -2.28 -9.48 -2.19
C ALA A 198 -3.03 -10.35 -1.19
N ASP A 199 -2.35 -10.81 -0.14
CA ASP A 199 -2.93 -11.53 0.99
C ASP A 199 -2.92 -10.63 2.23
N LEU A 200 -4.11 -10.34 2.74
CA LEU A 200 -4.34 -9.49 3.91
C LEU A 200 -4.74 -10.28 5.16
N THR A 201 -4.66 -11.62 5.15
CA THR A 201 -5.18 -12.48 6.22
C THR A 201 -4.58 -12.14 7.59
N ASP A 202 -3.25 -12.10 7.69
CA ASP A 202 -2.55 -11.85 8.96
C ASP A 202 -2.83 -10.43 9.48
N PHE A 203 -2.94 -9.45 8.56
CA PHE A 203 -3.31 -8.09 8.89
C PHE A 203 -4.73 -7.99 9.45
N ILE A 204 -5.71 -8.61 8.77
CA ILE A 204 -7.12 -8.61 9.18
C ILE A 204 -7.27 -9.27 10.55
N GLN A 205 -6.64 -10.43 10.77
CA GLN A 205 -6.66 -11.11 12.06
C GLN A 205 -6.13 -10.25 13.19
N ALA A 206 -5.05 -9.49 12.95
CA ALA A 206 -4.47 -8.63 13.97
C ALA A 206 -5.35 -7.41 14.31
N VAL A 207 -6.02 -6.86 13.30
CA VAL A 207 -7.00 -5.78 13.46
C VAL A 207 -8.23 -6.27 14.22
N ASP A 208 -8.78 -7.43 13.84
CA ASP A 208 -9.97 -8.02 14.45
C ASP A 208 -9.74 -8.43 15.90
N ALA A 209 -8.52 -8.89 16.24
CA ALA A 209 -8.14 -9.20 17.61
C ALA A 209 -8.06 -7.97 18.54
N ASN A 210 -7.89 -6.76 18.00
CA ASN A 210 -7.74 -5.51 18.77
C ASN A 210 -8.58 -4.37 18.17
N PRO A 211 -9.93 -4.45 18.20
CA PRO A 211 -10.79 -3.45 17.57
C PRO A 211 -10.81 -2.09 18.30
N GLN A 212 -10.22 -2.00 19.50
CA GLN A 212 -10.33 -0.84 20.41
C GLN A 212 -9.10 0.08 20.45
N THR A 213 -8.03 -0.23 19.73
CA THR A 213 -6.75 0.47 19.90
C THR A 213 -6.65 1.73 19.04
N LEU A 214 -7.45 2.74 19.37
CA LEU A 214 -6.98 4.12 19.28
C LEU A 214 -7.59 5.01 20.38
N VAL A 215 -6.76 5.23 21.41
CA VAL A 215 -6.63 6.47 22.21
C VAL A 215 -7.70 6.76 23.26
N SER A 216 -7.48 6.27 24.49
CA SER A 216 -7.72 7.11 25.67
C SER A 216 -6.59 8.14 25.79
N THR A 217 -6.74 9.33 25.23
CA THR A 217 -5.89 10.47 25.63
C THR A 217 -6.54 11.12 26.84
N THR A 218 -6.25 10.58 28.02
CA THR A 218 -6.33 11.38 29.25
C THR A 218 -5.25 12.45 29.17
N SER A 219 -5.57 13.59 28.56
CA SER A 219 -4.92 14.83 28.95
C SER A 219 -5.96 15.65 29.69
N GLU A 220 -5.74 15.80 31.00
CA GLU A 220 -6.57 16.52 31.98
C GLU A 220 -6.72 18.02 31.71
N HIS A 221 -6.40 18.50 30.51
CA HIS A 221 -6.48 19.91 30.18
C HIS A 221 -7.31 20.15 28.92
N GLN A 222 -8.45 20.80 29.16
CA GLN A 222 -9.25 21.67 28.30
C GLN A 222 -10.65 21.14 27.90
N ASN A 223 -11.64 21.85 28.42
CA ASN A 223 -13.09 21.64 28.47
C ASN A 223 -13.81 21.73 27.10
N ASN A 224 -13.31 21.11 26.04
CA ASN A 224 -14.01 21.08 24.75
C ASN A 224 -13.67 19.83 23.91
N ARG A 225 -13.68 18.66 24.54
CA ARG A 225 -13.48 17.39 23.83
C ARG A 225 -14.81 16.71 23.64
N LEU A 226 -15.17 16.41 22.38
CA LEU A 226 -16.04 15.29 22.07
C LEU A 226 -15.40 14.07 22.77
N TYR A 227 -15.97 13.66 23.90
CA TYR A 227 -15.68 12.37 24.50
C TYR A 227 -16.33 11.34 23.57
N LEU A 228 -15.58 10.90 22.56
CA LEU A 228 -15.91 9.72 21.80
C LEU A 228 -15.74 8.55 22.78
N ALA A 229 -16.84 8.15 23.43
CA ALA A 229 -16.84 6.95 24.26
C ALA A 229 -16.35 5.80 23.38
N SER A 230 -15.25 5.14 23.80
CA SER A 230 -14.57 4.07 23.06
C SER A 230 -15.47 2.86 22.75
N SER A 231 -16.61 2.74 23.41
CA SER A 231 -17.64 1.72 23.13
C SER A 231 -18.46 2.01 21.87
N THR A 232 -18.48 3.25 21.39
CA THR A 232 -19.46 3.76 20.41
C THR A 232 -18.81 4.09 19.06
N PHE A 233 -17.49 4.29 19.06
CA PHE A 233 -16.68 4.56 17.87
C PHE A 233 -15.57 3.51 17.78
N ARG A 234 -15.52 2.79 16.66
CA ARG A 234 -14.39 1.92 16.29
C ARG A 234 -13.96 2.27 14.85
N PRO A 235 -12.73 1.97 14.42
CA PRO A 235 -12.34 2.22 13.05
C PRO A 235 -13.20 1.37 12.09
N LEU A 236 -13.90 2.02 11.17
CA LEU A 236 -14.42 1.39 9.96
C LEU A 236 -13.24 1.19 9.01
N ILE A 237 -12.94 -0.08 8.69
CA ILE A 237 -11.76 -0.45 7.89
C ILE A 237 -12.21 -1.09 6.60
N PHE A 238 -11.83 -0.48 5.47
CA PHE A 238 -12.24 -0.95 4.15
C PHE A 238 -11.13 -0.78 3.12
N LEU A 239 -11.16 -1.65 2.10
CA LEU A 239 -10.17 -1.68 1.04
C LEU A 239 -10.63 -0.93 -0.20
N THR A 240 -9.70 -0.16 -0.76
CA THR A 240 -9.78 0.37 -2.12
C THR A 240 -8.59 -0.17 -2.90
N PHE A 241 -8.81 -0.69 -4.09
CA PHE A 241 -7.72 -1.19 -4.93
C PHE A 241 -8.02 -0.98 -6.41
N GLU A 242 -7.00 -1.11 -7.25
CA GLU A 242 -7.12 -0.84 -8.69
C GLU A 242 -8.22 -1.67 -9.37
N LYS A 243 -8.98 -1.05 -10.29
CA LYS A 243 -10.18 -1.58 -10.97
C LYS A 243 -10.03 -2.96 -11.64
N HIS A 244 -8.80 -3.38 -11.94
CA HIS A 244 -8.53 -4.69 -12.57
C HIS A 244 -8.29 -5.83 -11.57
N GLY A 245 -8.30 -5.54 -10.27
CA GLY A 245 -8.19 -6.54 -9.22
C GLY A 245 -9.50 -7.30 -9.04
N ASN A 246 -9.41 -8.61 -8.88
CA ASN A 246 -10.53 -9.46 -8.49
C ASN A 246 -10.31 -9.93 -7.06
N ARG A 247 -11.30 -9.71 -6.21
CA ARG A 247 -11.32 -10.29 -4.86
C ARG A 247 -11.63 -11.78 -5.00
N VAL A 248 -10.66 -12.64 -4.66
CA VAL A 248 -10.78 -14.11 -4.77
C VAL A 248 -11.52 -14.67 -3.56
N ASP A 249 -11.26 -14.08 -2.41
CA ASP A 249 -11.94 -14.32 -1.14
C ASP A 249 -11.92 -13.02 -0.31
N GLN A 250 -12.39 -13.07 0.94
CA GLN A 250 -12.45 -11.88 1.79
C GLN A 250 -11.07 -11.21 2.02
N ASN A 251 -9.97 -11.93 1.95
CA ASN A 251 -8.64 -11.44 2.34
C ASN A 251 -7.66 -11.36 1.18
N THR A 252 -8.01 -11.92 0.02
CA THR A 252 -7.11 -12.08 -1.11
C THR A 252 -7.58 -11.31 -2.34
N ILE A 253 -6.69 -10.49 -2.91
CA ILE A 253 -6.91 -9.80 -4.17
C ILE A 253 -5.96 -10.36 -5.23
N LEU A 254 -6.48 -10.64 -6.43
CA LEU A 254 -5.74 -11.19 -7.56
C LEU A 254 -5.86 -10.27 -8.77
N TRP A 255 -4.72 -9.91 -9.35
CA TRP A 255 -4.63 -9.35 -10.69
C TRP A 255 -3.98 -10.36 -11.62
N ASN A 256 -4.56 -10.57 -12.79
CA ASN A 256 -4.02 -11.45 -13.81
C ASN A 256 -4.02 -10.73 -15.17
N PHE A 257 -2.84 -10.61 -15.76
CA PHE A 257 -2.63 -10.00 -17.07
C PHE A 257 -2.02 -11.04 -18.02
N THR A 258 -2.68 -11.29 -19.14
CA THR A 258 -2.20 -12.22 -20.17
C THR A 258 -1.89 -11.45 -21.45
N ASN A 259 -0.68 -11.65 -21.99
CA ASN A 259 -0.17 -10.98 -23.20
C ASN A 259 -0.33 -9.45 -23.21
N ALA A 260 -0.39 -8.85 -22.03
CA ALA A 260 -0.61 -7.43 -21.83
C ALA A 260 0.53 -6.84 -21.01
N MET A 261 0.75 -5.55 -21.18
CA MET A 261 1.56 -4.80 -20.25
C MET A 261 0.65 -4.34 -19.11
N PRO A 262 0.99 -4.60 -17.84
CA PRO A 262 0.18 -4.09 -16.73
C PRO A 262 0.10 -2.56 -16.77
N ALA A 263 -0.81 -1.97 -16.00
CA ALA A 263 -0.92 -0.53 -15.83
C ALA A 263 0.40 0.11 -15.34
N LYS A 264 0.45 1.43 -15.13
CA LYS A 264 1.69 2.07 -14.62
C LYS A 264 2.06 1.56 -13.22
N SER A 265 1.07 1.31 -12.38
CA SER A 265 1.23 0.76 -11.05
C SER A 265 -0.04 0.05 -10.60
N LEU A 266 0.12 -0.91 -9.69
CA LEU A 266 -0.95 -1.49 -8.88
C LEU A 266 -1.00 -0.74 -7.55
N PHE A 267 -2.21 -0.42 -7.10
CA PHE A 267 -2.41 0.32 -5.85
C PHE A 267 -3.42 -0.39 -4.94
N ILE A 268 -3.08 -0.45 -3.66
CA ILE A 268 -3.94 -0.94 -2.58
C ILE A 268 -3.96 0.14 -1.50
N ALA A 269 -5.15 0.62 -1.14
CA ALA A 269 -5.38 1.50 0.00
C ALA A 269 -6.21 0.77 1.05
N ILE A 270 -5.72 0.84 2.28
CA ILE A 270 -6.42 0.44 3.49
C ILE A 270 -6.89 1.72 4.17
N ASN A 271 -8.20 1.92 4.20
CA ASN A 271 -8.82 3.12 4.75
C ASN A 271 -9.28 2.83 6.18
N TYR A 272 -8.92 3.70 7.11
CA TYR A 272 -9.36 3.68 8.50
C TYR A 272 -10.17 4.94 8.77
N ALA A 273 -11.48 4.81 8.94
CA ALA A 273 -12.32 5.94 9.32
C ALA A 273 -12.83 5.76 10.75
N TYR A 274 -12.53 6.70 11.64
CA TYR A 274 -13.04 6.68 13.02
C TYR A 274 -14.45 7.24 13.04
N VAL A 275 -15.42 6.36 12.84
CA VAL A 275 -16.84 6.70 12.74
C VAL A 275 -17.67 5.81 13.65
N PRO A 276 -18.89 6.24 14.01
CA PRO A 276 -19.77 5.39 14.79
C PRO A 276 -20.18 4.17 13.97
N ILE A 277 -20.07 2.98 14.52
CA ILE A 277 -20.31 1.74 13.77
C ILE A 277 -21.65 1.09 14.06
N THR A 278 -22.44 1.62 15.00
CA THR A 278 -23.79 1.16 15.29
C THR A 278 -24.82 2.24 14.94
N LEU A 279 -26.04 1.84 14.62
CA LEU A 279 -27.12 2.75 14.28
C LEU A 279 -27.41 3.73 15.43
N GLU A 280 -27.41 3.26 16.68
CA GLU A 280 -27.62 4.10 17.86
C GLU A 280 -26.51 5.15 18.01
N ALA A 281 -25.26 4.74 17.80
CA ALA A 281 -24.11 5.64 17.80
C ALA A 281 -24.21 6.71 16.71
N VAL A 282 -24.63 6.33 15.51
CA VAL A 282 -24.81 7.25 14.38
C VAL A 282 -25.95 8.22 14.65
N LYS A 283 -27.08 7.78 15.23
CA LYS A 283 -28.20 8.67 15.59
C LYS A 283 -27.75 9.80 16.51
N ASN A 284 -26.98 9.47 17.55
CA ASN A 284 -26.42 10.44 18.49
C ASN A 284 -25.36 11.36 17.86
N PHE A 285 -24.59 10.84 16.91
CA PHE A 285 -23.55 11.62 16.23
C PHE A 285 -24.15 12.58 15.20
N VAL A 286 -25.11 12.14 14.39
CA VAL A 286 -25.73 12.90 13.31
C VAL A 286 -26.47 14.12 13.81
N SER A 287 -27.09 14.08 14.99
CA SER A 287 -27.75 15.25 15.60
C SER A 287 -26.80 16.42 15.88
N LEU A 288 -25.49 16.18 15.85
CA LEU A 288 -24.45 17.19 16.09
C LEU A 288 -23.81 17.72 14.79
N LEU A 289 -24.18 17.17 13.63
CA LEU A 289 -23.52 17.46 12.35
C LEU A 289 -24.36 18.41 11.47
N PRO A 290 -23.71 19.29 10.68
CA PRO A 290 -24.38 20.01 9.60
C PRO A 290 -24.77 19.06 8.46
N LYS A 291 -25.83 19.38 7.69
CA LYS A 291 -26.31 18.54 6.56
C LYS A 291 -25.22 18.17 5.55
N SER A 292 -24.27 19.06 5.27
CA SER A 292 -23.13 18.79 4.37
C SER A 292 -22.23 17.66 4.89
N ALA A 293 -22.05 17.54 6.20
CA ALA A 293 -21.27 16.46 6.81
C ALA A 293 -22.03 15.13 6.82
N ILE A 294 -23.37 15.16 6.93
CA ILE A 294 -24.22 13.96 6.81
C ILE A 294 -24.06 13.33 5.41
N SER A 295 -24.00 14.15 4.36
CA SER A 295 -23.78 13.66 2.98
C SER A 295 -22.40 13.00 2.81
N SER A 296 -21.33 13.63 3.32
CA SER A 296 -19.98 13.05 3.32
C SER A 296 -19.91 11.73 4.11
N LEU A 297 -20.61 11.67 5.24
CA LEU A 297 -20.68 10.48 6.07
C LEU A 297 -21.45 9.35 5.37
N LEU A 298 -22.56 9.66 4.70
CA LEU A 298 -23.32 8.70 3.88
C LEU A 298 -22.44 8.12 2.77
N HIS A 299 -21.72 8.96 2.03
CA HIS A 299 -20.80 8.49 0.98
C HIS A 299 -19.72 7.56 1.53
N LEU A 300 -19.17 7.85 2.71
CA LEU A 300 -18.19 6.97 3.35
C LEU A 300 -18.76 5.58 3.65
N TYR A 301 -19.97 5.48 4.24
CA TYR A 301 -20.59 4.18 4.50
C TYR A 301 -20.98 3.45 3.22
N GLN A 302 -21.48 4.16 2.20
CA GLN A 302 -21.75 3.59 0.88
C GLN A 302 -20.48 3.03 0.23
N ASP A 303 -19.36 3.74 0.35
CA ASP A 303 -18.07 3.27 -0.16
C ASP A 303 -17.54 2.05 0.58
N ALA A 304 -17.79 1.96 1.88
CA ALA A 304 -17.37 0.86 2.74
C ALA A 304 -18.25 -0.40 2.61
N LEU A 305 -19.52 -0.26 2.23
CA LEU A 305 -20.44 -1.38 2.07
C LEU A 305 -19.91 -2.41 1.06
N GLY A 306 -19.81 -3.68 1.48
CA GLY A 306 -19.23 -4.77 0.69
C GLY A 306 -17.70 -4.72 0.53
N LYS A 307 -17.05 -3.64 0.99
CA LYS A 307 -15.59 -3.46 0.97
C LYS A 307 -14.94 -3.47 2.35
N THR A 308 -15.74 -3.51 3.42
CA THR A 308 -15.26 -3.68 4.80
C THR A 308 -14.44 -4.97 4.95
N LEU A 309 -13.43 -4.88 5.80
CA LEU A 309 -12.60 -6.02 6.20
C LEU A 309 -13.22 -6.85 7.32
N ILE A 310 -14.23 -6.33 8.02
CA ILE A 310 -14.98 -7.04 9.05
C ILE A 310 -16.37 -7.36 8.46
N PRO A 311 -16.64 -8.60 8.01
CA PRO A 311 -17.85 -8.93 7.25
C PRO A 311 -19.16 -8.65 7.99
N ASP A 312 -19.16 -8.87 9.31
CA ASP A 312 -20.33 -8.67 10.18
C ASP A 312 -20.80 -7.21 10.21
N ASP A 313 -19.93 -6.26 9.86
CA ASP A 313 -20.23 -4.84 9.83
C ASP A 313 -21.19 -4.49 8.69
N ASN A 314 -21.28 -5.29 7.62
CA ASN A 314 -22.09 -4.94 6.45
C ASN A 314 -23.58 -4.75 6.78
N LYS A 315 -24.12 -5.55 7.72
CA LYS A 315 -25.52 -5.42 8.15
C LYS A 315 -25.75 -4.07 8.85
N GLU A 316 -24.84 -3.71 9.73
CA GLU A 316 -24.92 -2.48 10.50
C GLU A 316 -24.67 -1.25 9.62
N ILE A 317 -23.71 -1.33 8.69
CA ILE A 317 -23.45 -0.31 7.66
C ILE A 317 -24.71 -0.06 6.83
N GLN A 318 -25.43 -1.10 6.42
CA GLN A 318 -26.67 -0.93 5.65
C GLN A 318 -27.74 -0.19 6.46
N LEU A 319 -27.94 -0.56 7.74
CA LEU A 319 -28.88 0.15 8.62
C LEU A 319 -28.52 1.63 8.80
N ILE A 320 -27.22 1.93 8.89
CA ILE A 320 -26.70 3.29 8.99
C ILE A 320 -26.98 4.07 7.70
N ILE A 321 -26.73 3.47 6.52
CA ILE A 321 -27.02 4.10 5.22
C ILE A 321 -28.51 4.46 5.11
N ASP A 322 -29.38 3.50 5.45
CA ASP A 322 -30.83 3.70 5.39
C ASP A 322 -31.27 4.87 6.28
N TYR A 323 -30.72 4.95 7.50
CA TYR A 323 -30.98 6.06 8.41
C TYR A 323 -30.46 7.39 7.87
N LEU A 324 -29.21 7.47 7.40
CA LEU A 324 -28.63 8.72 6.90
C LEU A 324 -29.40 9.28 5.70
N ASN A 325 -29.96 8.42 4.83
CA ASN A 325 -30.84 8.84 3.75
C ASN A 325 -32.12 9.54 4.25
N THR A 326 -32.63 9.22 5.44
CA THR A 326 -33.79 9.92 6.02
C THR A 326 -33.47 11.32 6.55
N GLN A 327 -32.18 11.66 6.71
CA GLN A 327 -31.72 12.90 7.33
C GLN A 327 -31.33 13.98 6.31
N LEU A 328 -31.18 13.62 5.03
CA LEU A 328 -30.82 14.54 3.93
C LEU A 328 -32.08 15.20 3.34
#